data_AF-A0A7J8BZT2-F1
#
_entry.id   AF-A0A7J8BZT2-F1
#
_cell.length_a   1.000
_cell.length_b   1.000
_cell.length_c   1.000
_cell.angle_alpha   90.00
_cell.angle_beta   90.00
_cell.angle_gamma   90.00
#
_symmetry.space_group_name_H-M   'P 1'
#
loop_
_entity.id
_entity.type
_entity.pdbx_description
1 polymer ?
#
loop_
_entity_poly.entity_id
_entity_poly.type
_entity_poly.pdbx_seq_one_letter_code
_entity_poly.pdbx_strand_id
1 'polypeptide(L)'
;MASGPAGAETRQRLLRTVKKEVKQIMEEAVTRKFVHEDSSHIISFCAAVEACVLHGLRRRAAGFLRSNKIAALFMKVGKSFPPAEELSRKVQDLEQLIESTRNQIQGLQENVRKLPKLPNLSPLAP
;
A
#
# COMPACT_ATOMS: atom_id res chain seq x y z
N MET A 1 30.12 3.66 -9.70
CA MET A 1 30.02 2.50 -8.79
C MET A 1 29.53 1.31 -9.58
N ALA A 2 30.44 0.49 -10.10
CA ALA A 2 30.09 -0.74 -10.80
C ALA A 2 29.51 -1.73 -9.77
N SER A 3 28.31 -2.25 -10.00
CA SER A 3 27.76 -3.30 -9.15
C SER A 3 28.59 -4.56 -9.32
N GLY A 4 29.23 -5.04 -8.24
CA GLY A 4 29.94 -6.32 -8.24
C GLY A 4 29.01 -7.50 -8.59
N PRO A 5 29.57 -8.70 -8.84
CA PRO A 5 28.83 -9.88 -9.30
C PRO A 5 27.57 -10.19 -8.49
N ALA A 6 27.64 -10.07 -7.15
CA ALA A 6 26.49 -10.26 -6.24
C ALA A 6 25.31 -9.29 -6.51
N GLY A 7 25.60 -8.08 -6.96
CA GLY A 7 24.58 -7.10 -7.35
C GLY A 7 23.88 -7.47 -8.66
N ALA A 8 24.58 -8.11 -9.59
CA ALA A 8 24.00 -8.61 -10.83
C ALA A 8 23.10 -9.83 -10.57
N GLU A 9 23.52 -10.74 -9.70
CA GLU A 9 22.72 -11.90 -9.28
C GLU A 9 21.42 -11.49 -8.59
N THR A 10 21.50 -10.51 -7.68
CA THR A 10 20.31 -9.98 -6.99
C THR A 10 19.33 -9.34 -7.98
N ARG A 11 19.83 -8.53 -8.93
CA ARG A 11 19.01 -7.95 -10.01
C ARG A 11 18.33 -9.03 -10.84
N GLN A 12 19.06 -10.06 -11.24
CA GLN A 12 18.48 -11.17 -12.00
C GLN A 12 17.38 -11.88 -11.21
N ARG A 13 17.61 -12.15 -9.91
CA ARG A 13 16.61 -12.77 -9.06
C ARG A 13 15.34 -11.92 -8.98
N LEU A 14 15.47 -10.62 -8.73
CA LEU A 14 14.35 -9.69 -8.69
C LEU A 14 13.55 -9.68 -10.00
N LEU A 15 14.24 -9.59 -11.15
CA LEU A 15 13.61 -9.63 -12.46
C LEU A 15 12.91 -10.96 -12.75
N ARG A 16 13.48 -12.10 -12.30
CA ARG A 16 12.84 -13.41 -12.42
C ARG A 16 11.55 -13.47 -11.61
N THR A 17 11.55 -12.93 -10.39
CA THR A 17 10.34 -12.85 -9.55
C THR A 17 9.24 -12.03 -10.24
N VAL A 18 9.55 -10.83 -10.71
CA VAL A 18 8.56 -9.98 -11.41
C VAL A 18 7.98 -10.70 -12.63
N LYS A 19 8.84 -11.31 -13.46
CA LYS A 19 8.38 -12.06 -14.64
C LYS A 19 7.47 -13.23 -14.28
N LYS A 20 7.78 -13.94 -13.20
CA LYS A 20 6.95 -15.05 -12.71
C LYS A 20 5.57 -14.54 -12.31
N GLU A 21 5.49 -13.49 -11.50
CA GLU A 21 4.20 -12.97 -11.03
C GLU A 21 3.36 -12.40 -12.19
N VAL A 22 3.98 -11.70 -13.15
CA VAL A 22 3.28 -11.24 -14.38
C VAL A 22 2.70 -12.42 -15.14
N LYS A 23 3.47 -13.50 -15.32
CA LYS A 23 2.97 -14.71 -15.99
C LYS A 23 1.77 -15.30 -15.25
N GLN A 24 1.82 -15.39 -13.92
CA GLN A 24 0.71 -15.91 -13.12
C GLN A 24 -0.54 -15.01 -13.24
N ILE A 25 -0.38 -13.69 -13.18
CA ILE A 25 -1.48 -12.74 -13.37
C ILE A 25 -2.10 -12.89 -14.76
N MET A 26 -1.28 -13.06 -15.81
CA MET A 26 -1.77 -13.29 -17.16
C MET A 26 -2.54 -14.61 -17.27
N GLU A 27 -2.02 -15.70 -16.69
CA GLU A 27 -2.72 -17.00 -16.66
C GLU A 27 -4.05 -16.90 -15.91
N GLU A 28 -4.07 -16.22 -14.76
CA GLU A 28 -5.30 -15.96 -14.00
C GLU A 28 -6.30 -15.16 -14.83
N ALA A 29 -5.87 -14.08 -15.47
CA ALA A 29 -6.73 -13.25 -16.32
C ALA A 29 -7.33 -14.04 -17.48
N VAL A 30 -6.56 -14.93 -18.12
CA VAL A 30 -7.02 -15.73 -19.26
C VAL A 30 -8.03 -16.80 -18.84
N THR A 31 -7.79 -17.43 -17.68
CA THR A 31 -8.61 -18.54 -17.16
C THR A 31 -9.87 -18.05 -16.46
N ARG A 32 -9.77 -17.00 -15.64
CA ARG A 32 -10.89 -16.44 -14.85
C ARG A 32 -11.60 -15.28 -15.54
N LYS A 33 -11.03 -14.73 -16.63
CA LYS A 33 -11.53 -13.55 -17.38
C LYS A 33 -11.48 -12.23 -16.62
N PHE A 34 -11.03 -12.24 -15.36
CA PHE A 34 -10.79 -11.07 -14.53
C PHE A 34 -9.60 -11.35 -13.61
N VAL A 35 -9.05 -10.30 -13.02
CA VAL A 35 -8.08 -10.41 -11.92
C VAL A 35 -8.58 -9.55 -10.77
N HIS A 36 -8.71 -10.14 -9.58
CA HIS A 36 -9.11 -9.38 -8.41
C HIS A 36 -7.91 -8.67 -7.76
N GLU A 37 -8.17 -7.53 -7.14
CA GLU A 37 -7.16 -6.77 -6.38
C GLU A 37 -6.66 -7.52 -5.14
N ASP A 38 -7.44 -8.44 -4.59
CA ASP A 38 -7.08 -9.32 -3.48
C ASP A 38 -6.37 -10.61 -3.93
N SER A 39 -6.14 -10.78 -5.24
CA SER A 39 -5.40 -11.94 -5.76
C SER A 39 -4.00 -11.99 -5.14
N SER A 40 -3.64 -13.17 -4.65
CA SER A 40 -2.31 -13.43 -4.09
C SER A 40 -1.18 -13.10 -5.08
N HIS A 41 -1.43 -13.24 -6.39
CA HIS A 41 -0.47 -12.89 -7.44
C HIS A 41 -0.30 -11.38 -7.59
N ILE A 42 -1.39 -10.60 -7.43
CA ILE A 42 -1.33 -9.13 -7.42
C ILE A 42 -0.54 -8.63 -6.21
N ILE A 43 -0.85 -9.14 -5.02
CA ILE A 43 -0.14 -8.77 -3.78
C ILE A 43 1.36 -9.09 -3.90
N SER A 44 1.69 -10.29 -4.40
CA SER A 44 3.08 -10.73 -4.59
C SER A 44 3.80 -9.92 -5.68
N PHE A 45 3.12 -9.56 -6.76
CA PHE A 45 3.65 -8.70 -7.80
C PHE A 45 4.01 -7.32 -7.26
N CYS A 46 3.12 -6.70 -6.48
CA CYS A 46 3.37 -5.41 -5.84
C CYS A 46 4.62 -5.46 -4.95
N ALA A 47 4.77 -6.50 -4.13
CA ALA A 47 5.97 -6.69 -3.30
C ALA A 47 7.24 -6.88 -4.13
N ALA A 48 7.17 -7.61 -5.25
CA ALA A 48 8.29 -7.80 -6.16
C ALA A 48 8.71 -6.49 -6.85
N VAL A 49 7.75 -5.65 -7.26
CA VAL A 49 7.99 -4.32 -7.83
C VAL A 49 8.61 -3.41 -6.79
N GLU A 50 8.08 -3.38 -5.56
CA GLU A 50 8.65 -2.60 -4.46
C GLU A 50 10.11 -2.98 -4.23
N ALA A 51 10.41 -4.28 -4.14
CA ALA A 51 11.78 -4.77 -3.97
C ALA A 51 12.71 -4.35 -5.12
N CYS A 52 12.21 -4.33 -6.37
CA CYS A 52 12.96 -3.85 -7.53
C CYS A 52 13.28 -2.35 -7.42
N VAL A 53 12.29 -1.53 -7.04
CA VAL A 53 12.43 -0.08 -6.91
C VAL A 53 13.40 0.29 -5.79
N LEU A 54 13.35 -0.45 -4.67
CA LEU A 54 14.22 -0.21 -3.52
C LEU A 54 15.63 -0.77 -3.69
N HIS A 55 15.86 -1.67 -4.65
CA HIS A 55 17.15 -2.30 -4.86
C HIS A 55 18.22 -1.30 -5.32
N GLY A 56 19.35 -1.28 -4.60
CA GLY A 56 20.49 -0.43 -4.94
C GLY A 56 20.34 1.05 -4.53
N LEU A 57 19.22 1.43 -3.91
CA LEU A 57 19.08 2.76 -3.30
C LEU A 57 20.10 2.90 -2.16
N ARG A 58 20.83 4.01 -2.17
CA ARG A 58 21.76 4.32 -1.07
C ARG A 58 20.97 4.51 0.22
N ARG A 59 21.31 3.73 1.25
CA ARG A 59 20.81 3.95 2.61
C ARG A 59 21.40 5.26 3.11
N ARG A 60 20.64 6.35 3.05
CA ARG A 60 21.06 7.60 3.69
C ARG A 60 20.58 7.54 5.14
N ALA A 61 21.50 7.62 6.10
CA ALA A 61 21.22 7.61 7.54
C ALA A 61 20.62 8.93 8.06
N ALA A 62 19.88 9.66 7.23
CA ALA A 62 19.23 10.91 7.62
C ALA A 62 17.83 10.61 8.15
N GLY A 63 17.71 10.59 9.48
CA GLY A 63 16.51 10.20 10.22
C GLY A 63 15.36 11.21 10.19
N PHE A 64 14.75 11.47 9.04
CA PHE A 64 13.52 12.29 8.99
C PHE A 64 12.37 11.75 8.12
N LEU A 65 12.55 10.68 7.34
CA LEU A 65 11.45 10.01 6.63
C LEU A 65 11.29 8.57 7.13
N ARG A 66 10.85 8.45 8.39
CA ARG A 66 10.24 7.21 8.93
C ARG A 66 8.80 7.24 8.38
N SER A 67 8.42 6.56 7.32
CA SER A 67 8.26 5.11 7.28
C SER A 67 8.11 4.55 5.86
N ASN A 68 7.96 5.41 4.83
CA ASN A 68 7.68 4.98 3.45
C ASN A 68 8.81 5.39 2.48
N LYS A 69 9.70 4.44 2.19
CA LYS A 69 10.86 4.66 1.29
C LYS A 69 10.44 4.92 -0.16
N ILE A 70 9.31 4.38 -0.60
CA ILE A 70 8.77 4.59 -1.95
C ILE A 70 8.26 6.02 -2.07
N ALA A 71 7.46 6.50 -1.12
CA ALA A 71 6.98 7.89 -1.11
C ALA A 71 8.15 8.89 -1.16
N ALA A 72 9.18 8.67 -0.35
CA ALA A 72 10.39 9.50 -0.35
C ALA A 72 11.11 9.52 -1.72
N LEU A 73 11.16 8.37 -2.40
CA LEU A 73 11.75 8.27 -3.74
C LEU A 73 10.90 9.05 -4.76
N PHE A 74 9.58 8.86 -4.75
CA PHE A 74 8.68 9.51 -5.69
C PHE A 74 8.61 11.03 -5.50
N MET A 75 8.62 11.53 -4.26
CA MET A 75 8.75 12.97 -3.98
C MET A 75 10.05 13.57 -4.55
N LYS A 76 11.14 12.80 -4.51
CA LYS A 76 12.42 13.25 -5.04
C LYS A 76 12.44 13.26 -6.57
N VAL A 77 11.96 12.18 -7.20
CA VAL A 77 11.95 12.01 -8.65
C VAL A 77 10.89 12.90 -9.32
N GLY A 78 9.76 13.15 -8.65
CA GLY A 78 8.66 13.96 -9.13
C GLY A 78 9.04 15.39 -9.52
N LYS A 79 10.07 15.97 -8.86
CA LYS A 79 10.60 17.30 -9.18
C LYS A 79 11.08 17.45 -10.63
N SER A 80 11.44 16.34 -11.28
CA SER A 80 11.95 16.29 -12.65
C SER A 80 11.16 15.35 -13.57
N PHE A 81 10.15 14.67 -13.04
CA PHE A 81 9.39 13.64 -13.76
C PHE A 81 7.91 13.74 -13.38
N PRO A 82 7.12 14.53 -14.14
CA PRO A 82 5.72 14.81 -13.83
C PRO A 82 4.84 13.57 -13.54
N PRO A 83 5.00 12.42 -14.23
CA PRO A 83 4.20 11.23 -13.91
C PRO A 83 4.41 10.69 -12.47
N ALA A 84 5.61 10.84 -11.89
CA ALA A 84 5.85 10.44 -10.50
C ALA A 84 5.21 11.41 -9.50
N GLU A 85 5.13 12.70 -9.83
CA GLU A 85 4.42 13.68 -9.02
C GLU A 85 2.91 13.43 -9.05
N GLU A 86 2.34 13.16 -10.23
CA GLU A 86 0.93 12.81 -10.37
C GLU A 86 0.58 11.57 -9.56
N LEU A 87 1.42 10.53 -9.60
CA LEU A 87 1.22 9.32 -8.79
C LEU A 87 1.26 9.64 -7.30
N SER A 88 2.21 10.46 -6.86
CA SER A 88 2.36 10.85 -5.45
C SER A 88 1.13 11.59 -4.94
N ARG A 89 0.56 12.49 -5.75
CA ARG A 89 -0.67 13.21 -5.43
C ARG A 89 -1.85 12.25 -5.30
N LYS A 90 -2.05 11.35 -6.27
CA LYS A 90 -3.12 10.34 -6.22
C LYS A 90 -3.03 9.44 -4.99
N VAL A 91 -1.82 9.02 -4.62
CA VAL A 91 -1.60 8.21 -3.40
C VAL A 91 -1.95 9.02 -2.16
N GLN A 92 -1.54 10.28 -2.07
CA GLN A 92 -1.87 11.15 -0.95
C GLN A 92 -3.39 11.37 -0.80
N ASP A 93 -4.10 11.57 -1.92
CA ASP A 93 -5.56 11.72 -1.92
C ASP A 93 -6.25 10.42 -1.42
N LEU A 94 -5.76 9.26 -1.84
CA LEU A 94 -6.26 7.96 -1.38
C LEU A 94 -5.98 7.72 0.12
N GLU A 95 -4.77 8.03 0.60
CA GLU A 95 -4.42 7.91 2.03
C GLU A 95 -5.31 8.80 2.90
N GLN A 96 -5.58 10.04 2.46
CA GLN A 96 -6.51 10.95 3.14
C GLN A 96 -7.94 10.42 3.17
N LEU A 97 -8.41 9.86 2.06
CA LEU A 97 -9.74 9.26 2.00
C LEU A 97 -9.88 8.08 2.97
N ILE A 98 -8.89 7.17 2.98
CA ILE A 98 -8.87 6.02 3.89
C ILE A 98 -8.90 6.47 5.35
N GLU A 99 -8.09 7.48 5.70
CA GLU A 99 -8.04 8.02 7.05
C GLU A 99 -9.35 8.71 7.45
N SER A 100 -9.97 9.47 6.53
CA SER A 100 -11.26 10.12 6.75
C SER A 100 -12.38 9.10 7.00
N THR A 101 -12.44 8.05 6.19
CA THR A 101 -13.39 6.94 6.38
C THR A 101 -13.18 6.23 7.71
N ARG A 102 -11.93 5.99 8.11
CA ARG A 102 -11.60 5.37 9.41
C ARG A 102 -12.08 6.23 10.58
N ASN A 103 -11.86 7.53 10.52
CA ASN A 103 -12.29 8.48 11.55
C ASN A 103 -13.82 8.59 11.63
N GLN A 104 -14.51 8.53 10.50
CA GLN A 104 -15.97 8.51 10.46
C GLN A 104 -16.55 7.23 11.11
N ILE A 105 -15.97 6.06 10.83
CA ILE A 105 -16.39 4.79 11.43
C ILE A 105 -16.18 4.80 12.95
N GLN A 106 -15.05 5.34 13.43
CA GLN A 106 -14.81 5.51 14.87
C GLN A 106 -15.82 6.47 15.51
N GLY A 107 -16.10 7.61 14.86
CA GLY A 107 -17.09 8.59 15.35
C GLY A 107 -18.51 8.03 15.43
N LEU A 108 -18.91 7.13 14.52
CA LEU A 108 -20.20 6.41 14.61
C LEU A 108 -20.23 5.44 15.79
N GLN A 109 -19.16 4.67 16.01
CA GLN A 109 -19.05 3.75 17.14
C GLN A 109 -19.10 4.47 18.49
N GLU A 110 -18.51 5.66 18.59
CA GLU A 110 -18.57 6.48 19.81
C GLU A 110 -19.96 7.08 20.06
N ASN A 111 -20.69 7.48 19.00
CA ASN A 111 -22.07 7.97 19.13
C ASN A 111 -23.05 6.89 19.60
N VAL A 112 -22.93 5.66 19.09
CA VAL A 112 -23.77 4.53 19.53
C VAL A 112 -23.56 4.19 21.01
N ARG A 113 -22.32 4.31 21.51
CA ARG A 113 -22.00 4.07 22.94
C ARG A 113 -22.49 5.18 23.87
N LYS A 114 -22.83 6.37 23.34
CA LYS A 114 -23.35 7.52 24.10
C LYS A 114 -24.87 7.66 24.03
N LEU A 115 -25.60 6.67 23.51
CA LEU A 115 -27.06 6.67 23.60
C LEU A 115 -27.47 6.61 25.10
N PRO A 116 -28.31 7.55 25.60
CA PRO A 116 -28.67 7.57 27.01
C PRO A 116 -29.41 6.28 27.36
N LYS A 117 -28.96 5.60 28.42
CA LYS A 117 -29.69 4.50 29.04
C LYS A 117 -31.12 5.00 29.31
N LEU A 118 -32.11 4.41 28.65
CA LEU A 118 -33.51 4.64 28.95
C LEU A 118 -33.75 4.40 30.46
N PRO A 119 -34.46 5.28 31.17
CA PRO A 119 -34.80 5.05 32.56
C PRO A 119 -35.65 3.77 32.64
N ASN A 120 -35.18 2.84 33.46
CA ASN A 120 -35.80 1.55 33.69
C ASN A 120 -37.16 1.78 34.38
N LEU A 121 -38.26 1.62 33.65
CA LEU A 121 -39.60 1.60 34.24
C LEU A 121 -39.84 0.20 34.81
N SER A 122 -39.62 0.05 36.11
CA SER A 122 -40.02 -1.14 36.87
C SER A 122 -41.55 -1.28 36.86
N PRO A 123 -42.13 -2.45 36.52
CA PRO A 123 -43.56 -2.67 36.70
C PRO A 123 -43.83 -2.91 38.20
N LEU A 124 -44.54 -1.98 38.82
CA LEU A 124 -45.18 -2.20 40.12
C LEU A 124 -46.49 -2.94 39.87
N ALA A 125 -46.61 -4.17 40.37
CA ALA A 125 -47.89 -4.83 40.67
C ALA A 125 -47.66 -6.15 41.43
N PRO A 126 -48.65 -6.65 42.17
CA PRO A 126 -49.56 -5.98 43.10
C PRO A 126 -49.29 -6.36 44.57
#